data_AF-A0A1Y5KK76-F1
#
_entry.id   AF-A0A1Y5KK76-F1
#
_cell.length_a   1.000
_cell.length_b   1.000
_cell.length_c   1.000
_cell.angle_alpha   90.00
_cell.angle_beta   90.00
_cell.angle_gamma   90.00
#
_symmetry.space_group_name_H-M   'P 1'
#
loop_
_entity.id
_entity.type
_entity.pdbx_description
1 polymer ?
#
loop_
_entity_poly.entity_id
_entity_poly.type
_entity_poly.pdbx_seq_one_letter_code
_entity_poly.pdbx_strand_id
1 'polypeptide(L)'
;MGGEFGYGLAGTQSSLTSGPGFDESMRELILSKTSWLGPASPAALPLNNPLQANMDKFLNKMGYHYVVREVSHPAKIQSGNLAVEVKVENKGVHAFLFNWPVELQVRSSNDTIVSRKTAAIDLRNWNTCLHDLKESIPIPQNLPSGTYRIVVAIVNPGTGAPAVDFANTGRTADGRFQISTIVK
;
A
#
# COMPACT_ATOMS: atom_id res chain seq x y z
N MET A 1 -6.56 -13.73 29.50
CA MET A 1 -6.34 -13.17 28.16
C MET A 1 -4.97 -13.62 27.71
N GLY A 2 -4.91 -14.78 27.05
CA GLY A 2 -3.68 -15.37 26.52
C GLY A 2 -3.91 -15.60 25.02
N GLY A 3 -2.90 -15.31 24.19
CA GLY A 3 -3.02 -15.36 22.73
C GLY A 3 -3.59 -16.70 22.25
N GLU A 4 -4.70 -16.63 21.52
CA GLU A 4 -5.50 -17.79 21.09
C GLU A 4 -4.82 -18.70 20.05
N PHE A 5 -3.58 -18.44 19.67
CA PHE A 5 -2.80 -19.35 18.80
C PHE A 5 -2.19 -20.55 19.57
N GLY A 6 -2.54 -20.74 20.85
CA GLY A 6 -1.90 -21.68 21.77
C GLY A 6 -2.20 -23.19 21.59
N TYR A 7 -2.96 -23.62 20.58
CA TYR A 7 -3.45 -25.01 20.49
C TYR A 7 -3.08 -25.78 19.21
N GLY A 8 -2.03 -25.35 18.49
CA GLY A 8 -1.61 -26.00 17.24
C GLY A 8 -2.71 -25.94 16.16
N LEU A 9 -2.75 -26.95 15.26
CA LEU A 9 -3.68 -26.97 14.12
C LEU A 9 -5.16 -26.81 14.51
N ALA A 10 -5.57 -27.37 15.65
CA ALA A 10 -6.95 -27.27 16.12
C ALA A 10 -7.34 -25.83 16.48
N GLY A 11 -6.46 -25.10 17.19
CA GLY A 11 -6.67 -23.69 17.52
C GLY A 11 -6.67 -22.80 16.27
N THR A 12 -5.72 -23.04 15.35
CA THR A 12 -5.71 -22.37 14.05
C THR A 12 -7.03 -22.58 13.29
N GLN A 13 -7.56 -23.80 13.28
CA GLN A 13 -8.79 -24.11 12.60
C GLN A 13 -10.01 -23.44 13.28
N SER A 14 -10.09 -23.44 14.61
CA SER A 14 -11.18 -22.74 15.32
C SER A 14 -11.17 -21.23 15.11
N SER A 15 -9.99 -20.61 15.09
CA SER A 15 -9.84 -19.16 14.96
C SER A 15 -9.99 -18.66 13.52
N LEU A 16 -9.77 -19.51 12.50
CA LEU A 16 -9.86 -19.11 11.09
C LEU A 16 -11.09 -19.65 10.36
N THR A 17 -11.84 -20.59 10.95
CA THR A 17 -13.11 -21.04 10.39
C THR A 17 -14.17 -19.97 10.60
N SER A 18 -14.93 -19.66 9.54
CA SER A 18 -16.02 -18.67 9.60
C SER A 18 -17.00 -18.97 10.74
N GLY A 19 -17.39 -17.93 11.46
CA GLY A 19 -18.27 -18.02 12.63
C GLY A 19 -17.67 -17.29 13.84
N PRO A 20 -18.20 -17.55 15.04
CA PRO A 20 -17.85 -16.78 16.24
C PRO A 20 -16.35 -16.72 16.56
N GLY A 21 -15.59 -17.80 16.30
CA GLY A 21 -14.14 -17.83 16.55
C GLY A 21 -13.36 -16.89 15.63
N PHE A 22 -13.72 -16.82 14.35
CA PHE A 22 -13.08 -15.88 13.42
C PHE A 22 -13.52 -14.43 13.68
N ASP A 23 -14.79 -14.21 14.03
CA ASP A 23 -15.28 -12.89 14.39
C ASP A 23 -14.55 -12.34 15.63
N GLU A 24 -14.32 -13.20 16.62
CA GLU A 24 -13.53 -12.86 17.82
C GLU A 24 -12.07 -12.59 17.46
N SER A 25 -11.45 -13.43 16.63
CA SER A 25 -10.07 -13.22 16.14
C SER A 25 -9.93 -11.86 15.42
N MET A 26 -10.92 -11.48 14.60
CA MET A 26 -10.95 -10.18 13.94
C MET A 26 -11.15 -9.02 14.92
N ARG A 27 -11.99 -9.20 15.96
CA ARG A 27 -12.17 -8.22 17.03
C ARG A 27 -10.86 -7.99 17.78
N GLU A 28 -10.17 -9.06 18.17
CA GLU A 28 -8.88 -8.99 18.85
C GLU A 28 -7.80 -8.35 17.98
N LEU A 29 -7.73 -8.70 16.69
CA LEU A 29 -6.84 -8.06 15.72
C LEU A 29 -7.01 -6.53 15.73
N ILE A 30 -8.25 -6.05 15.69
CA ILE A 30 -8.56 -4.61 15.63
C ILE A 30 -8.19 -3.92 16.94
N LEU A 31 -8.51 -4.53 18.09
CA LEU A 31 -8.26 -3.94 19.41
C LEU A 31 -6.78 -3.93 19.79
N SER A 32 -6.07 -5.02 19.49
CA SER A 32 -4.64 -5.16 19.77
C SER A 32 -3.74 -4.44 18.76
N LYS A 33 -4.31 -3.99 17.63
CA LYS A 33 -3.58 -3.33 16.55
C LYS A 33 -2.44 -4.21 16.00
N THR A 34 -2.67 -5.51 15.94
CA THR A 34 -1.65 -6.49 15.53
C THR A 34 -1.12 -6.16 14.13
N SER A 35 0.19 -5.97 14.04
CA SER A 35 0.91 -5.57 12.83
C SER A 35 1.88 -6.63 12.31
N TRP A 36 2.08 -7.70 13.09
CA TRP A 36 2.98 -8.81 12.75
C TRP A 36 2.52 -10.10 13.41
N LEU A 37 2.70 -11.23 12.71
CA LEU A 37 2.52 -12.58 13.28
C LEU A 37 3.85 -13.30 13.31
N GLY A 38 4.11 -13.99 14.40
CA GLY A 38 5.30 -14.81 14.57
C GLY A 38 5.30 -16.12 13.79
N PRO A 39 6.33 -16.95 14.00
CA PRO A 39 6.50 -18.23 13.30
C PRO A 39 5.39 -19.25 13.57
N ALA A 40 4.56 -19.06 14.61
CA ALA A 40 3.37 -19.87 14.89
C ALA A 40 2.12 -19.41 14.10
N SER A 41 2.29 -18.68 13.00
CA SER A 41 1.22 -18.32 12.08
C SER A 41 0.81 -19.52 11.20
N PRO A 42 -0.38 -19.49 10.56
CA PRO A 42 -0.83 -20.57 9.66
C PRO A 42 -0.06 -20.66 8.34
N ALA A 43 1.18 -20.15 8.27
CA ALA A 43 1.99 -20.06 7.06
C ALA A 43 2.35 -21.42 6.43
N ALA A 44 2.24 -22.52 7.19
CA ALA A 44 2.48 -23.88 6.71
C ALA A 44 1.29 -24.49 5.95
N LEU A 45 0.10 -23.86 5.97
CA LEU A 45 -1.05 -24.36 5.23
C LEU A 45 -0.85 -24.18 3.72
N PRO A 46 -1.29 -25.15 2.89
CA PRO A 46 -1.13 -25.06 1.44
C PRO A 46 -1.99 -23.92 0.87
N LEU A 47 -1.52 -23.32 -0.23
CA LEU A 47 -2.32 -22.35 -0.98
C LEU A 47 -3.65 -22.98 -1.40
N ASN A 48 -4.73 -22.20 -1.41
CA ASN A 48 -6.09 -22.63 -1.73
C ASN A 48 -6.72 -23.61 -0.73
N ASN A 49 -6.17 -23.74 0.48
CA ASN A 49 -6.84 -24.47 1.55
C ASN A 49 -8.18 -23.79 1.93
N PRO A 50 -9.12 -24.51 2.59
CA PRO A 50 -10.43 -23.95 2.94
C PRO A 50 -10.43 -22.68 3.81
N LEU A 51 -9.34 -22.41 4.54
CA LEU A 51 -9.21 -21.24 5.42
C LEU A 51 -8.59 -20.03 4.71
N GLN A 52 -8.10 -20.18 3.46
CA GLN A 52 -7.38 -19.13 2.73
C GLN A 52 -8.13 -17.80 2.69
N ALA A 53 -9.43 -17.83 2.39
CA ALA A 53 -10.23 -16.60 2.30
C ALA A 53 -10.26 -15.83 3.63
N ASN A 54 -10.27 -16.52 4.78
CA ASN A 54 -10.27 -15.88 6.09
C ASN A 54 -8.85 -15.45 6.52
N MET A 55 -7.82 -16.21 6.14
CA MET A 55 -6.43 -15.77 6.27
C MET A 55 -6.19 -14.48 5.50
N ASP A 56 -6.64 -14.40 4.25
CA ASP A 56 -6.50 -13.21 3.42
C ASP A 56 -7.24 -12.01 4.03
N LYS A 57 -8.45 -12.20 4.55
CA LYS A 57 -9.18 -11.15 5.27
C LYS A 57 -8.40 -10.64 6.49
N PHE A 58 -7.86 -11.56 7.29
CA PHE A 58 -7.09 -11.23 8.49
C PHE A 58 -5.81 -10.48 8.11
N LEU A 59 -5.01 -11.02 7.19
CA LEU A 59 -3.77 -10.42 6.69
C LEU A 59 -4.02 -9.04 6.06
N ASN A 60 -5.11 -8.89 5.28
CA ASN A 60 -5.47 -7.62 4.68
C ASN A 60 -5.93 -6.58 5.72
N LYS A 61 -6.28 -6.98 6.94
CA LYS A 61 -6.69 -6.05 8.01
C LYS A 61 -5.54 -5.74 8.97
N MET A 62 -4.57 -6.64 9.10
CA MET A 62 -3.36 -6.46 9.90
C MET A 62 -2.54 -5.24 9.49
N GLY A 63 -1.84 -4.67 10.47
CA GLY A 63 -0.83 -3.64 10.23
C GLY A 63 -1.36 -2.51 9.34
N TYR A 64 -0.64 -2.21 8.28
CA TYR A 64 -1.01 -1.23 7.27
C TYR A 64 -1.51 -1.92 6.00
N HIS A 65 -2.44 -1.29 5.31
CA HIS A 65 -2.94 -1.74 4.01
C HIS A 65 -3.33 -0.51 3.19
N TYR A 66 -2.37 0.02 2.44
CA TYR A 66 -2.55 1.28 1.70
C TYR A 66 -3.23 1.05 0.36
N VAL A 67 -4.31 1.80 0.11
CA VAL A 67 -5.05 1.78 -1.16
C VAL A 67 -5.12 3.21 -1.69
N VAL A 68 -4.64 3.43 -2.91
CA VAL A 68 -4.89 4.68 -3.63
C VAL A 68 -6.35 4.69 -4.07
N ARG A 69 -7.12 5.67 -3.58
CA ARG A 69 -8.55 5.82 -3.85
C ARG A 69 -8.86 6.80 -4.96
N GLU A 70 -8.09 7.89 -5.02
CA GLU A 70 -8.34 8.97 -5.95
C GLU A 70 -7.01 9.64 -6.30
N VAL A 71 -6.91 10.11 -7.54
CA VAL A 71 -5.81 10.94 -8.00
C VAL A 71 -6.40 12.14 -8.74
N SER A 72 -5.96 13.33 -8.36
CA SER A 72 -6.37 14.59 -8.95
C SER A 72 -5.15 15.36 -9.45
N HIS A 73 -5.21 15.81 -10.70
CA HIS A 73 -4.18 16.61 -11.35
C HIS A 73 -4.80 17.42 -12.51
N PRO A 74 -4.13 18.47 -13.01
CA PRO A 74 -4.56 19.18 -14.23
C PRO A 74 -4.79 18.24 -15.42
N ALA A 75 -5.68 18.63 -16.34
CA ALA A 75 -6.03 17.82 -17.50
C ALA A 75 -4.86 17.55 -18.47
N LYS A 76 -3.85 18.43 -18.49
CA LYS A 76 -2.66 18.32 -19.31
C LYS A 76 -1.41 18.71 -18.51
N ILE A 77 -0.29 18.07 -18.82
CA ILE A 77 1.02 18.50 -18.33
C ILE A 77 1.38 19.83 -18.98
N GLN A 78 1.78 20.79 -18.16
CA GLN A 78 2.47 22.00 -18.60
C GLN A 78 3.91 21.98 -18.10
N SER A 79 4.80 22.73 -18.76
CA SER A 79 6.16 22.95 -18.26
C SER A 79 6.14 23.67 -16.91
N GLY A 80 7.11 23.39 -16.05
CA GLY A 80 7.20 24.03 -14.73
C GLY A 80 6.86 23.03 -13.63
N ASN A 81 5.61 23.02 -13.15
CA ASN A 81 5.18 22.15 -12.06
C ASN A 81 3.83 21.48 -12.37
N LEU A 82 3.74 20.19 -12.04
CA LEU A 82 2.50 19.43 -12.05
C LEU A 82 2.02 19.25 -10.61
N ALA A 83 0.91 19.89 -10.28
CA ALA A 83 0.21 19.64 -9.02
C ALA A 83 -0.48 18.27 -9.07
N VAL A 84 -0.19 17.42 -8.09
CA VAL A 84 -0.79 16.10 -7.94
C VAL A 84 -1.29 15.94 -6.51
N GLU A 85 -2.56 15.58 -6.37
CA GLU A 85 -3.17 15.15 -5.12
C GLU A 85 -3.54 13.67 -5.23
N VAL A 86 -3.14 12.87 -4.25
CA VAL A 86 -3.45 11.45 -4.15
C VAL A 86 -4.13 11.20 -2.82
N LYS A 87 -5.34 10.64 -2.83
CA LYS A 87 -6.00 10.18 -1.61
C LYS A 87 -5.65 8.72 -1.37
N VAL A 88 -4.99 8.44 -0.26
CA VAL A 88 -4.57 7.09 0.14
C VAL A 88 -5.30 6.68 1.40
N GLU A 89 -6.03 5.58 1.35
CA GLU A 89 -6.66 4.99 2.53
C GLU A 89 -5.76 3.92 3.13
N ASN A 90 -5.50 3.98 4.43
CA ASN A 90 -4.99 2.83 5.16
C ASN A 90 -6.18 2.01 5.70
N LYS A 91 -6.47 0.88 5.06
CA LYS A 91 -7.53 -0.05 5.47
C LYS A 91 -7.12 -0.97 6.64
N GLY A 92 -5.83 -1.03 6.92
CA GLY A 92 -5.24 -1.82 8.01
C GLY A 92 -5.63 -1.27 9.37
N VAL A 93 -5.13 -1.87 10.44
CA VAL A 93 -5.42 -1.46 11.83
C VAL A 93 -4.36 -0.56 12.44
N HIS A 94 -3.20 -0.39 11.82
CA HIS A 94 -2.03 0.33 12.34
C HIS A 94 -1.27 1.08 11.22
N ALA A 95 -0.49 2.10 11.59
CA ALA A 95 0.39 2.80 10.66
C ALA A 95 1.68 2.00 10.37
N PHE A 96 2.39 2.36 9.29
CA PHE A 96 3.71 1.81 9.02
C PHE A 96 4.74 2.35 10.04
N LEU A 97 5.63 1.47 10.53
CA LEU A 97 6.53 1.82 11.65
C LEU A 97 7.72 2.69 11.25
N PHE A 98 8.06 2.70 9.97
CA PHE A 98 9.23 3.41 9.46
C PHE A 98 8.80 4.60 8.63
N ASN A 99 9.55 5.71 8.72
CA ASN A 99 9.33 6.85 7.84
C ASN A 99 10.00 6.61 6.48
N TRP A 100 9.51 5.62 5.73
CA TRP A 100 10.03 5.33 4.39
C TRP A 100 9.51 6.35 3.38
N PRO A 101 10.37 6.81 2.44
CA PRO A 101 9.96 7.78 1.43
C PRO A 101 8.79 7.27 0.58
N VAL A 102 7.74 8.08 0.49
CA VAL A 102 6.73 7.95 -0.58
C VAL A 102 7.21 8.76 -1.77
N GLU A 103 7.31 8.13 -2.94
CA GLU A 103 7.85 8.72 -4.15
C GLU A 103 6.78 8.73 -5.25
N LEU A 104 6.60 9.89 -5.88
CA LEU A 104 5.84 10.05 -7.10
C LEU A 104 6.82 10.21 -8.28
N GLN A 105 6.51 9.57 -9.40
CA GLN A 105 7.25 9.77 -10.65
C GLN A 105 6.30 10.05 -11.82
N VAL A 106 6.78 10.84 -12.75
CA VAL A 106 6.21 10.99 -14.09
C VAL A 106 7.08 10.19 -15.04
N ARG A 107 6.48 9.27 -15.78
CA ARG A 107 7.19 8.42 -16.76
C ARG A 107 6.59 8.56 -18.13
N SER A 108 7.43 8.49 -19.15
CA SER A 108 6.98 8.37 -20.54
C SER A 108 6.43 6.97 -20.83
N SER A 109 5.88 6.80 -22.04
CA SER A 109 5.35 5.52 -22.54
C SER A 109 6.40 4.40 -22.60
N ASN A 110 7.67 4.72 -22.83
CA ASN A 110 8.80 3.79 -22.79
C ASN A 110 9.42 3.59 -21.39
N ASP A 111 8.72 4.01 -20.34
CA ASP A 111 9.13 3.88 -18.93
C ASP A 111 10.36 4.70 -18.50
N THR A 112 10.83 5.64 -19.33
CA THR A 112 11.84 6.61 -18.91
C THR A 112 11.25 7.54 -17.83
N ILE A 113 11.99 7.68 -16.72
CA ILE A 113 11.66 8.63 -15.66
C ILE A 113 11.91 10.04 -16.16
N VAL A 114 10.84 10.80 -16.35
CA VAL A 114 10.90 12.22 -16.75
C VAL A 114 11.12 13.11 -15.54
N SER A 115 10.45 12.78 -14.43
CA SER A 115 10.57 13.51 -13.18
C SER A 115 10.24 12.61 -12.00
N ARG A 116 10.76 13.00 -10.84
CA ARG A 116 10.63 12.31 -9.57
C ARG A 116 10.46 13.34 -8.46
N LYS A 117 9.56 13.05 -7.53
CA LYS A 117 9.36 13.84 -6.32
C LYS A 117 9.18 12.91 -5.13
N THR A 118 10.03 13.05 -4.14
CA THR A 118 9.79 12.47 -2.82
C THR A 118 8.80 13.37 -2.07
N ALA A 119 7.76 12.74 -1.52
CA ALA A 119 6.72 13.42 -0.79
C ALA A 119 7.23 14.01 0.53
N ALA A 120 6.77 15.21 0.87
CA ALA A 120 7.05 15.88 2.14
C ALA A 120 6.07 15.42 3.23
N ILE A 121 6.01 14.11 3.46
CA ILE A 121 5.11 13.47 4.45
C ILE A 121 5.90 12.62 5.44
N ASP A 122 5.29 12.31 6.58
CA ASP A 122 5.76 11.26 7.49
C ASP A 122 4.81 10.06 7.41
N LEU A 123 5.29 8.96 6.82
CA LEU A 123 4.47 7.79 6.55
C LEU A 123 3.96 7.12 7.85
N ARG A 124 4.65 7.37 8.98
CA ARG A 124 4.24 6.86 10.30
C ARG A 124 2.94 7.48 10.80
N ASN A 125 2.56 8.63 10.24
CA ASN A 125 1.31 9.30 10.58
C ASN A 125 0.13 8.77 9.75
N TRP A 126 0.35 7.88 8.78
CA TRP A 126 -0.72 7.28 7.98
C TRP A 126 -1.41 6.14 8.73
N ASN A 127 -2.13 6.49 9.79
CA ASN A 127 -2.99 5.62 10.59
C ASN A 127 -4.26 5.20 9.82
N THR A 128 -5.13 4.39 10.44
CA THR A 128 -6.36 3.87 9.82
C THR A 128 -7.37 4.96 9.50
N CYS A 129 -7.22 5.62 8.35
CA CYS A 129 -8.17 6.55 7.76
C CYS A 129 -7.74 6.89 6.31
N LEU A 130 -8.38 7.89 5.72
CA LEU A 130 -7.99 8.50 4.46
C LEU A 130 -6.95 9.61 4.71
N HIS A 131 -5.88 9.59 3.93
CA HIS A 131 -4.79 10.57 3.95
C HIS A 131 -4.66 11.28 2.61
N ASP A 132 -4.33 12.55 2.65
CA ASP A 132 -3.99 13.33 1.47
C ASP A 132 -2.47 13.36 1.27
N LEU A 133 -2.02 13.03 0.07
CA LEU A 133 -0.68 13.28 -0.42
C LEU A 133 -0.76 14.37 -1.48
N LYS A 134 -0.22 15.55 -1.19
CA LYS A 134 -0.25 16.72 -2.07
C LYS A 134 1.16 17.13 -2.44
N GLU A 135 1.48 17.05 -3.72
CA GLU A 135 2.83 17.35 -4.21
C GLU A 135 2.81 18.18 -5.48
N SER A 136 3.92 18.91 -5.66
CA SER A 136 4.23 19.66 -6.87
C SER A 136 5.44 19.02 -7.52
N ILE A 137 5.21 18.29 -8.61
CA ILE A 137 6.25 17.55 -9.33
C ILE A 137 6.87 18.47 -10.39
N PRO A 138 8.19 18.73 -10.37
CA PRO A 138 8.82 19.59 -11.37
C PRO A 138 8.79 18.92 -12.75
N ILE A 139 8.40 19.66 -13.78
CA ILE A 139 8.29 19.17 -15.16
C ILE A 139 9.30 19.91 -16.05
N PRO A 140 10.18 19.19 -16.79
CA PRO A 140 11.11 19.79 -17.74
C PRO A 140 10.41 20.66 -18.79
N GLN A 141 11.02 21.81 -19.12
CA GLN A 141 10.46 22.74 -20.12
C GLN A 141 10.27 22.05 -21.48
N ASN A 142 11.27 21.29 -21.92
CA ASN A 142 11.32 20.64 -23.23
C ASN A 142 10.68 19.24 -23.25
N LEU A 143 9.72 18.96 -22.37
CA LEU A 143 9.01 17.68 -22.39
C LEU A 143 8.27 17.51 -23.74
N PRO A 144 8.50 16.44 -24.52
CA PRO A 144 7.81 16.23 -25.80
C PRO A 144 6.29 16.03 -25.63
N SER A 145 5.53 16.28 -26.70
CA SER A 145 4.11 15.90 -26.75
C SER A 145 3.97 14.39 -26.65
N GLY A 146 2.94 13.94 -25.93
CA GLY A 146 2.69 12.52 -25.74
C GLY A 146 1.97 12.19 -24.43
N THR A 147 1.88 10.89 -24.15
CA THR A 147 1.21 10.35 -22.97
C THR A 147 2.23 9.95 -21.92
N TYR A 148 1.95 10.34 -20.68
CA TYR A 148 2.79 10.10 -19.51
C TYR A 148 1.99 9.40 -18.42
N ARG A 149 2.68 8.57 -17.64
CA ARG A 149 2.12 7.84 -16.50
C ARG A 149 2.59 8.49 -15.22
N ILE A 150 1.67 8.61 -14.27
CA ILE A 150 1.99 8.98 -12.89
C ILE A 150 2.04 7.68 -12.10
N VAL A 151 3.19 7.40 -11.48
CA VAL A 151 3.40 6.21 -10.66
C VAL A 151 3.78 6.60 -9.22
N VAL A 152 3.41 5.77 -8.25
CA VAL A 152 3.73 5.94 -6.83
C VAL A 152 4.43 4.71 -6.27
N ALA A 153 5.29 4.91 -5.27
CA ALA A 153 5.91 3.83 -4.51
C ALA A 153 6.26 4.25 -3.09
N ILE A 154 6.28 3.28 -2.17
CA ILE A 154 6.94 3.41 -0.87
C ILE A 154 8.30 2.71 -1.00
N VAL A 155 9.36 3.50 -0.89
CA VAL A 155 10.73 3.09 -1.20
C VAL A 155 11.48 2.69 0.07
N ASN A 156 12.14 1.53 0.05
CA ASN A 156 13.04 1.17 1.13
C ASN A 156 14.31 2.03 1.06
N PRO A 157 14.63 2.84 2.08
CA PRO A 157 15.79 3.74 2.05
C PRO A 157 17.13 3.01 1.98
N GLY A 158 17.21 1.76 2.44
CA GLY A 158 18.44 0.96 2.38
C GLY A 158 18.75 0.39 1.00
N THR A 159 17.74 0.14 0.17
CA THR A 159 17.92 -0.43 -1.18
C THR A 159 17.65 0.56 -2.31
N GLY A 160 16.92 1.66 -2.02
CA GLY A 160 16.44 2.60 -3.03
C GLY A 160 15.34 2.04 -3.94
N ALA A 161 14.82 0.85 -3.66
CA ALA A 161 13.79 0.17 -4.45
C ALA A 161 12.42 0.18 -3.74
N PRO A 162 11.31 0.15 -4.50
CA PRO A 162 9.98 -0.08 -3.93
C PRO A 162 9.95 -1.39 -3.13
N ALA A 163 9.39 -1.34 -1.93
CA ALA A 163 9.40 -2.48 -1.01
C ALA A 163 8.12 -2.63 -0.18
N VAL A 164 7.24 -1.63 -0.19
CA VAL A 164 5.89 -1.74 0.33
C VAL A 164 4.92 -1.50 -0.82
N ASP A 165 4.08 -2.50 -1.08
CA ASP A 165 3.11 -2.47 -2.16
C ASP A 165 1.84 -1.72 -1.73
N PHE A 166 1.24 -0.99 -2.68
CA PHE A 166 -0.12 -0.52 -2.56
C PHE A 166 -1.08 -1.63 -3.01
N ALA A 167 -2.23 -1.77 -2.36
CA ALA A 167 -3.24 -2.74 -2.74
C ALA A 167 -4.10 -2.24 -3.90
N ASN A 168 -3.43 -1.95 -5.01
CA ASN A 168 -3.99 -1.51 -6.27
C ASN A 168 -3.50 -2.44 -7.39
N THR A 169 -4.21 -2.46 -8.52
CA THR A 169 -3.68 -3.08 -9.75
C THR A 169 -2.69 -2.14 -10.45
N GLY A 170 -1.99 -2.61 -11.47
CA GLY A 170 -1.09 -1.77 -12.26
C GLY A 170 0.31 -1.61 -11.68
N ARG A 171 0.77 -2.63 -10.94
CA ARG A 171 2.16 -2.74 -10.48
C ARG A 171 3.10 -2.84 -11.68
N THR A 172 4.06 -1.94 -11.79
CA THR A 172 5.11 -1.93 -12.81
C THR A 172 6.17 -3.00 -12.53
N ALA A 173 6.98 -3.33 -13.53
CA ALA A 173 8.03 -4.34 -13.40
C ALA A 173 9.04 -4.02 -12.29
N ASP A 174 9.27 -2.73 -12.02
CA ASP A 174 10.17 -2.26 -10.95
C ASP A 174 9.46 -2.03 -9.60
N GLY A 175 8.20 -2.47 -9.45
CA GLY A 175 7.47 -2.49 -8.19
C GLY A 175 6.76 -1.20 -7.79
N ARG A 176 6.63 -0.23 -8.69
CA ARG A 176 5.79 0.97 -8.48
C ARG A 176 4.36 0.70 -8.93
N PHE A 177 3.42 1.58 -8.60
CA PHE A 177 2.03 1.44 -9.01
C PHE A 177 1.64 2.60 -9.92
N GLN A 178 1.13 2.30 -11.11
CA GLN A 178 0.53 3.31 -11.97
C GLN A 178 -0.82 3.75 -11.39
N ILE A 179 -0.92 5.04 -11.08
CA ILE A 179 -2.11 5.60 -10.44
C ILE A 179 -2.88 6.56 -11.35
N SER A 180 -2.22 7.13 -12.36
CA SER A 180 -2.90 7.94 -13.38
C SER A 180 -2.13 8.02 -14.69
N THR A 181 -2.78 8.57 -15.71
CA THR A 181 -2.22 8.90 -17.02
C THR A 181 -2.57 10.35 -17.36
N ILE A 182 -1.64 11.07 -17.99
CA ILE A 182 -1.79 12.47 -18.35
C ILE A 182 -1.11 12.74 -19.70
N VAL A 183 -1.61 13.72 -20.46
CA VAL A 183 -1.07 14.08 -21.78
C VAL A 183 -0.35 15.42 -21.75
N LYS A 184 0.66 15.59 -22.61
CA LYS A 184 1.25 16.89 -22.95
C LYS A 184 0.90 17.26 -24.39
#